data_AF-A0A7C3IH13-F1
#
_entry.id   AF-A0A7C3IH13-F1
#
_cell.length_a   1.000
_cell.length_b   1.000
_cell.length_c   1.000
_cell.angle_alpha   90.00
_cell.angle_beta   90.00
_cell.angle_gamma   90.00
#
_symmetry.space_group_name_H-M   'P 1'
#
loop_
_entity.id
_entity.type
_entity.pdbx_description
1 polymer ?
#
loop_
_entity_poly.entity_id
_entity_poly.type
_entity_poly.pdbx_seq_one_letter_code
_entity_poly.pdbx_strand_id
1 'polypeptide(L)'
;MNKMVPVTIAILMVSLGGLVFALDSGNNQTLYGNSAAKADTTLTLQDMLTYAIQDEYLARAEYQGIIAQFGTIRPFSNIIEAEGSHVSWLEQAFKNYKLPIPKDEAKAYIHVPATLKEAYEAGVQAEINNIAMYDRFLASPLVQDPKYTDLKTLFTNLRNASKNHLEAFKNQLNRF
;
A
#
# COMPACT_ATOMS: atom_id res chain seq x y z
N MET A 1 -25.94 17.88 69.90
CA MET A 1 -24.65 17.59 70.56
C MET A 1 -23.92 16.51 69.77
N ASN A 2 -22.70 16.83 69.38
CA ASN A 2 -21.54 16.02 68.96
C ASN A 2 -21.71 14.55 68.54
N LYS A 3 -21.31 14.22 67.29
CA LYS A 3 -20.04 13.54 66.88
C LYS A 3 -20.06 12.04 67.27
N MET A 4 -19.82 11.08 66.38
CA MET A 4 -18.54 10.82 65.69
C MET A 4 -18.71 9.98 64.40
N VAL A 5 -17.91 10.33 63.40
CA VAL A 5 -17.40 9.52 62.25
C VAL A 5 -15.88 9.40 62.54
N PRO A 6 -15.07 8.36 62.18
CA PRO A 6 -14.94 7.68 60.86
C PRO A 6 -14.64 6.15 60.97
N VAL A 7 -14.51 5.30 59.92
CA VAL A 7 -13.45 5.16 58.90
C VAL A 7 -13.90 3.99 57.98
N THR A 8 -14.25 4.25 56.71
CA THR A 8 -13.48 4.00 55.47
C THR A 8 -13.56 2.57 54.91
N ILE A 9 -14.07 2.44 53.68
CA ILE A 9 -13.35 1.87 52.52
C ILE A 9 -13.92 2.55 51.27
N ALA A 10 -13.03 3.17 50.52
CA ALA A 10 -13.28 3.81 49.25
C ALA A 10 -13.34 2.76 48.14
N ILE A 11 -14.30 2.87 47.22
CA ILE A 11 -14.09 2.48 45.82
C ILE A 11 -14.53 3.67 44.96
N LEU A 12 -13.51 4.39 44.52
CA LEU A 12 -13.53 5.44 43.52
C LEU A 12 -13.60 4.75 42.15
N MET A 13 -14.73 4.85 41.44
CA MET A 13 -14.74 4.62 39.99
C MET A 13 -14.92 5.96 39.30
N VAL A 14 -13.78 6.56 38.94
CA VAL A 14 -13.68 7.63 37.96
C VAL A 14 -13.04 7.04 36.71
N SER A 15 -13.74 7.08 35.59
CA SER A 15 -13.12 7.37 34.29
C SER A 15 -14.20 7.86 33.32
N LEU A 16 -14.22 9.18 33.09
CA LEU A 16 -13.86 9.84 31.83
C LEU A 16 -14.84 9.49 30.70
N GLY A 17 -15.74 10.38 30.29
CA GLY A 17 -15.38 11.68 29.72
C GLY A 17 -15.41 11.52 28.19
N GLY A 18 -16.50 11.99 27.56
CA GLY A 18 -16.72 11.82 26.14
C GLY A 18 -15.68 12.54 25.28
N LEU A 19 -15.30 11.89 24.19
CA LEU A 19 -14.87 12.53 22.95
C LEU A 19 -15.33 11.64 21.80
N VAL A 20 -16.49 11.99 21.23
CA VAL A 20 -16.90 11.53 19.91
C VAL A 20 -16.12 12.41 18.94
N PHE A 21 -15.04 11.88 18.37
CA PHE A 21 -14.39 12.54 17.24
C PHE A 21 -15.30 12.38 16.02
N ALA A 22 -16.10 13.41 15.74
CA ALA A 22 -16.62 13.62 14.40
C ALA A 22 -15.42 13.90 13.49
N LEU A 23 -15.11 12.97 12.59
CA LEU A 23 -14.13 13.24 11.54
C LEU A 23 -14.84 13.84 10.32
N ASP A 24 -14.30 14.99 9.97
CA ASP A 24 -14.64 15.94 8.93
C ASP A 24 -14.88 15.28 7.56
N SER A 25 -16.02 15.58 6.94
CA SER A 25 -16.39 15.17 5.58
C SER A 25 -15.89 16.19 4.57
N GLY A 26 -14.56 16.37 4.50
CA GLY A 26 -13.90 17.17 3.49
C GLY A 26 -13.25 16.28 2.45
N ASN A 27 -14.00 15.85 1.42
CA ASN A 27 -13.51 15.17 0.20
C ASN A 27 -12.25 14.28 0.38
N ASN A 28 -12.28 13.44 1.41
CA ASN A 28 -11.09 12.79 1.97
C ASN A 28 -10.85 11.48 1.22
N GLN A 29 -10.29 11.57 0.01
CA GLN A 29 -9.92 10.36 -0.71
C GLN A 29 -8.89 9.63 0.16
N THR A 30 -9.27 8.45 0.65
CA THR A 30 -8.41 7.64 1.50
C THR A 30 -7.15 7.31 0.70
N LEU A 31 -5.96 7.61 1.21
CA LEU A 31 -4.73 7.29 0.50
C LEU A 31 -4.62 5.76 0.32
N TYR A 32 -4.09 5.32 -0.82
CA TYR A 32 -4.02 3.91 -1.21
C TYR A 32 -2.62 3.55 -1.70
N GLY A 33 -2.16 2.33 -1.42
CA GLY A 33 -0.88 1.83 -1.93
C GLY A 33 0.33 2.71 -1.54
N ASN A 34 1.21 2.97 -2.51
CA ASN A 34 2.43 3.77 -2.30
C ASN A 34 2.16 5.18 -1.74
N SER A 35 1.00 5.77 -2.04
CA SER A 35 0.64 7.11 -1.55
C SER A 35 0.32 7.09 -0.06
N ALA A 36 -0.37 6.05 0.41
CA ALA A 36 -0.59 5.83 1.83
C ALA A 36 0.71 5.54 2.55
N ALA A 37 1.54 4.66 1.97
CA ALA A 37 2.87 4.38 2.49
C ALA A 37 3.65 5.68 2.69
N LYS A 38 3.75 6.54 1.67
CA LYS A 38 4.50 7.81 1.75
C LYS A 38 4.03 8.73 2.88
N ALA A 39 2.73 8.77 3.17
CA ALA A 39 2.15 9.63 4.21
C ALA A 39 2.28 9.05 5.63
N ASP A 40 2.32 7.72 5.76
CA ASP A 40 2.45 7.06 7.06
C ASP A 40 3.84 7.28 7.66
N THR A 41 3.90 7.88 8.85
CA THR A 41 5.15 8.14 9.58
C THR A 41 5.58 7.02 10.53
N THR A 42 4.71 6.03 10.78
CA THR A 42 4.85 4.99 11.81
C THR A 42 4.53 3.60 11.27
N LEU A 43 5.19 3.22 10.18
CA LEU A 43 4.97 1.95 9.49
C LEU A 43 5.08 0.73 10.41
N THR A 44 3.99 0.00 10.58
CA THR A 44 4.01 -1.37 11.11
C THR A 44 4.23 -2.38 10.00
N LEU A 45 4.47 -3.65 10.36
CA LEU A 45 4.55 -4.75 9.38
C LEU A 45 3.24 -4.89 8.60
N GLN A 46 2.09 -4.74 9.27
CA GLN A 46 0.78 -4.82 8.62
C GLN A 46 0.58 -3.67 7.63
N ASP A 47 1.02 -2.45 7.97
CA ASP A 47 0.93 -1.30 7.08
C ASP A 47 1.76 -1.52 5.82
N MET A 48 3.01 -1.97 5.96
CA MET A 48 3.88 -2.24 4.80
C MET A 48 3.28 -3.29 3.85
N LEU A 49 2.75 -4.40 4.39
CA LEU A 49 2.10 -5.43 3.56
C LEU A 49 0.79 -4.93 2.94
N THR A 50 0.02 -4.13 3.69
CA THR A 50 -1.23 -3.52 3.20
C THR A 50 -0.96 -2.57 2.05
N TYR A 51 -0.01 -1.68 2.19
CA TYR A 51 0.34 -0.73 1.14
C TYR A 51 0.96 -1.42 -0.07
N ALA A 52 1.81 -2.44 0.14
CA ALA A 52 2.35 -3.23 -0.96
C ALA A 52 1.23 -3.88 -1.79
N ILE A 53 0.31 -4.62 -1.16
CA ILE A 53 -0.73 -5.34 -1.92
C ILE A 53 -1.75 -4.41 -2.56
N GLN A 54 -2.04 -3.28 -1.91
CA GLN A 54 -2.86 -2.23 -2.51
C GLN A 54 -2.20 -1.63 -3.76
N ASP A 55 -0.88 -1.45 -3.76
CA ASP A 55 -0.15 -0.95 -4.94
C ASP A 55 -0.19 -1.93 -6.11
N GLU A 56 -0.04 -3.23 -5.84
CA GLU A 56 -0.17 -4.27 -6.88
C GLU A 56 -1.61 -4.36 -7.42
N TYR A 57 -2.62 -4.18 -6.55
CA TYR A 57 -4.02 -4.07 -7.00
C TYR A 57 -4.24 -2.84 -7.88
N LEU A 58 -3.67 -1.69 -7.50
CA LEU A 58 -3.72 -0.44 -8.25
C LEU A 58 -3.12 -0.59 -9.64
N ALA A 59 -1.89 -1.08 -9.72
CA ALA A 59 -1.19 -1.33 -10.99
C ALA A 59 -1.98 -2.28 -11.89
N ARG A 60 -2.45 -3.41 -11.36
CA ARG A 60 -3.27 -4.38 -12.10
C ARG A 60 -4.54 -3.74 -12.66
N ALA A 61 -5.27 -2.98 -11.83
CA ALA A 61 -6.52 -2.34 -12.26
C ALA A 61 -6.28 -1.24 -13.32
N GLU A 62 -5.21 -0.46 -13.17
CA GLU A 62 -4.82 0.57 -14.14
C GLU A 62 -4.45 -0.06 -15.49
N TYR A 63 -3.63 -1.12 -15.49
CA TYR A 63 -3.23 -1.81 -16.72
C TYR A 63 -4.41 -2.50 -17.40
N GLN A 64 -5.36 -3.05 -16.64
CA GLN A 64 -6.62 -3.56 -17.20
C GLN A 64 -7.40 -2.45 -17.91
N GLY A 65 -7.50 -1.27 -17.30
CA GLY A 65 -8.16 -0.11 -17.90
C GLY A 65 -7.48 0.36 -19.18
N ILE A 66 -6.15 0.46 -19.18
CA ILE A 66 -5.34 0.84 -20.34
C ILE A 66 -5.49 -0.19 -21.47
N ILE A 67 -5.42 -1.49 -21.16
CA ILE A 67 -5.62 -2.56 -22.17
C ILE A 67 -7.04 -2.53 -22.74
N ALA A 68 -8.05 -2.24 -21.91
CA ALA A 68 -9.42 -2.10 -22.38
C ALA A 68 -9.59 -0.91 -23.34
N GLN A 69 -8.86 0.18 -23.13
CA GLN A 69 -8.95 1.39 -23.95
C GLN A 69 -8.11 1.32 -25.24
N PHE A 70 -6.88 0.81 -25.16
CA PHE A 70 -5.92 0.85 -26.26
C PHE A 70 -5.65 -0.53 -26.91
N GLY A 71 -6.28 -1.59 -26.40
CA GLY A 71 -6.09 -2.96 -26.84
C GLY A 71 -4.86 -3.63 -26.19
N THR A 72 -4.50 -4.82 -26.67
CA THR A 72 -3.33 -5.55 -26.16
C THR A 72 -2.03 -4.91 -26.65
N ILE A 73 -1.38 -4.16 -25.77
CA ILE A 73 -0.17 -3.39 -26.06
C ILE A 73 0.93 -3.64 -25.01
N ARG A 74 2.19 -3.65 -25.46
CA ARG A 74 3.36 -3.81 -24.57
C ARG A 74 3.73 -2.46 -23.92
N PRO A 75 4.23 -2.45 -22.67
CA PRO A 75 4.50 -3.63 -21.84
C PRO A 75 3.30 -4.06 -20.99
N PHE A 76 2.19 -3.31 -20.97
CA PHE A 76 1.01 -3.57 -20.14
C PHE A 76 0.52 -5.02 -20.20
N SER A 77 0.44 -5.61 -21.40
CA SER A 77 -0.01 -6.99 -21.60
C SER A 77 0.88 -8.04 -20.90
N ASN A 78 2.16 -7.76 -20.72
CA ASN A 78 3.11 -8.69 -20.09
C ASN A 78 3.21 -8.41 -18.59
N ILE A 79 3.16 -7.14 -18.21
CA ILE A 79 3.32 -6.71 -16.81
C ILE A 79 2.11 -7.14 -15.98
N ILE A 80 0.88 -7.09 -16.53
CA ILE A 80 -0.32 -7.50 -15.79
C ILE A 80 -0.26 -8.95 -15.24
N GLU A 81 0.43 -9.86 -15.94
CA GLU A 81 0.65 -11.23 -15.47
C GLU A 81 1.64 -11.28 -14.29
N ALA A 82 2.67 -10.42 -14.32
CA ALA A 82 3.61 -10.25 -13.22
C ALA A 82 2.88 -9.73 -11.96
N GLU A 83 1.97 -8.76 -12.10
CA GLU A 83 1.22 -8.23 -10.95
C GLU A 83 0.35 -9.29 -10.28
N GLY A 84 -0.21 -10.24 -11.03
CA GLY A 84 -0.91 -11.40 -10.46
C GLY A 84 0.01 -12.27 -9.57
N SER A 85 1.27 -12.42 -9.97
CA SER A 85 2.28 -13.14 -9.18
C SER A 85 2.70 -12.35 -7.95
N HIS A 86 2.87 -11.03 -8.06
CA HIS A 86 3.19 -10.14 -6.94
C HIS A 86 2.11 -10.19 -5.85
N VAL A 87 0.84 -10.08 -6.24
CA VAL A 87 -0.31 -10.25 -5.35
C VAL A 87 -0.24 -11.61 -4.64
N SER A 88 0.01 -12.69 -5.37
CA SER A 88 0.08 -14.04 -4.78
C SER A 88 1.20 -14.17 -3.74
N TRP A 89 2.36 -13.55 -3.97
CA TRP A 89 3.45 -13.52 -3.00
C TRP A 89 3.09 -12.74 -1.74
N LEU A 90 2.42 -11.60 -1.90
CA LEU A 90 1.96 -10.78 -0.78
C LEU A 90 0.89 -11.50 0.03
N GLU A 91 -0.10 -12.14 -0.62
CA GLU A 91 -1.10 -12.97 0.05
C GLU A 91 -0.46 -14.09 0.89
N GLN A 92 0.62 -14.70 0.39
CA GLN A 92 1.39 -15.69 1.16
C GLN A 92 2.06 -15.06 2.38
N ALA A 93 2.62 -13.85 2.26
CA ALA A 93 3.18 -13.12 3.40
C ALA A 93 2.10 -12.80 4.45
N PHE A 94 0.94 -12.29 4.04
CA PHE A 94 -0.19 -12.08 4.95
C PHE A 94 -0.55 -13.35 5.74
N LYS A 95 -0.62 -14.50 5.06
CA LYS A 95 -0.87 -15.80 5.71
C LYS A 95 0.23 -16.16 6.71
N ASN A 96 1.50 -16.01 6.35
CA ASN A 96 2.64 -16.31 7.22
C ASN A 96 2.62 -15.48 8.50
N TYR A 97 2.27 -14.19 8.39
CA TYR A 97 2.17 -13.27 9.52
C TYR A 97 0.80 -13.27 10.22
N LYS A 98 -0.14 -14.12 9.78
CA LYS A 98 -1.51 -14.24 10.32
C LYS A 98 -2.28 -12.91 10.30
N LEU A 99 -2.09 -12.15 9.23
CA LEU A 99 -2.73 -10.84 9.03
C LEU A 99 -3.91 -10.97 8.06
N PRO A 100 -4.97 -10.15 8.23
CA PRO A 100 -6.06 -10.10 7.28
C PRO A 100 -5.58 -9.49 5.96
N ILE A 101 -5.97 -10.10 4.84
CA ILE A 101 -5.70 -9.58 3.50
C ILE A 101 -6.72 -8.46 3.21
N PRO A 102 -6.29 -7.23 2.88
CA PRO A 102 -7.19 -6.17 2.44
C PRO A 102 -7.99 -6.57 1.22
N LYS A 103 -9.24 -6.11 1.12
CA LYS A 103 -10.04 -6.27 -0.09
C LYS A 103 -9.42 -5.43 -1.22
N ASP A 104 -9.48 -5.94 -2.45
CA ASP A 104 -9.13 -5.16 -3.64
C ASP A 104 -10.20 -4.07 -3.87
N GLU A 105 -9.81 -2.81 -3.64
CA GLU A 105 -10.62 -1.61 -3.87
C GLU A 105 -10.01 -0.69 -4.94
N ALA A 106 -9.00 -1.17 -5.67
CA ALA A 106 -8.17 -0.37 -6.58
C ALA A 106 -8.98 0.38 -7.65
N LYS A 107 -10.10 -0.19 -8.10
CA LYS A 107 -10.98 0.44 -9.11
C LYS A 107 -11.47 1.84 -8.73
N ALA A 108 -11.57 2.16 -7.43
CA ALA A 108 -11.98 3.48 -6.97
C ALA A 108 -10.85 4.54 -7.09
N TYR A 109 -9.62 4.10 -7.36
CA TYR A 109 -8.41 4.93 -7.33
C TYR A 109 -7.74 5.08 -8.70
N ILE A 110 -8.15 4.29 -9.69
CA ILE A 110 -7.49 4.31 -11.00
C ILE A 110 -7.95 5.49 -11.85
N HIS A 111 -7.04 5.99 -12.67
CA HIS A 111 -7.34 6.90 -13.77
C HIS A 111 -6.75 6.31 -15.05
N VAL A 112 -7.55 6.14 -16.11
CA VAL A 112 -7.05 5.64 -17.39
C VAL A 112 -6.66 6.85 -18.26
N PRO A 113 -5.39 6.98 -18.68
CA PRO A 113 -4.95 8.12 -19.47
C PRO A 113 -5.61 8.21 -20.85
N ALA A 114 -5.70 9.42 -21.40
CA ALA A 114 -6.40 9.67 -22.67
C ALA A 114 -5.60 9.21 -23.89
N THR A 115 -4.27 9.25 -23.79
CA THR A 115 -3.36 8.85 -24.88
C THR A 115 -2.41 7.74 -24.45
N LEU A 116 -1.88 7.02 -25.44
CA LEU A 116 -0.91 5.96 -25.20
C LEU A 116 0.43 6.49 -24.64
N LYS A 117 0.84 7.70 -25.05
CA LYS A 117 2.04 8.35 -24.50
C LYS A 117 1.86 8.64 -23.01
N GLU A 118 0.73 9.23 -22.63
CA GLU A 118 0.40 9.49 -21.22
C GLU A 118 0.26 8.19 -20.42
N ALA A 119 -0.24 7.11 -21.02
CA ALA A 119 -0.28 5.79 -20.37
C ALA A 119 1.12 5.26 -20.03
N TYR A 120 2.09 5.40 -20.94
CA TYR A 120 3.47 5.02 -20.64
C TYR A 120 4.12 5.94 -19.60
N GLU A 121 3.83 7.25 -19.63
CA GLU A 121 4.30 8.20 -18.62
C GLU A 121 3.73 7.88 -17.22
N ALA A 122 2.44 7.54 -17.14
CA ALA A 122 1.79 7.09 -15.92
C ALA A 122 2.45 5.80 -15.40
N GLY A 123 2.71 4.83 -16.27
CA GLY A 123 3.45 3.61 -15.92
C GLY A 123 4.85 3.89 -15.37
N VAL A 124 5.61 4.79 -16.00
CA VAL A 124 6.93 5.23 -15.48
C VAL A 124 6.80 5.80 -14.07
N GLN A 125 5.83 6.69 -13.84
CA GLN A 125 5.67 7.33 -12.54
C GLN A 125 5.19 6.35 -11.47
N ALA A 126 4.29 5.43 -11.82
CA ALA A 126 3.83 4.36 -10.93
C ALA A 126 5.02 3.53 -10.44
N GLU A 127 5.90 3.08 -11.34
CA GLU A 127 7.04 2.26 -10.95
C GLU A 127 8.10 3.03 -10.16
N ILE A 128 8.31 4.32 -10.44
CA ILE A 128 9.17 5.18 -9.60
C ILE A 128 8.63 5.25 -8.16
N ASN A 129 7.32 5.43 -8.00
CA ASN A 129 6.70 5.51 -6.69
C ASN A 129 6.74 4.16 -5.95
N ASN A 130 6.51 3.05 -6.67
CA ASN A 130 6.57 1.71 -6.12
C ASN A 130 7.99 1.33 -5.65
N ILE A 131 9.01 1.63 -6.48
CA ILE A 131 10.43 1.47 -6.10
C ILE A 131 10.75 2.28 -4.84
N ALA A 132 10.31 3.54 -4.76
CA ALA A 132 10.55 4.39 -3.60
C ALA A 132 9.88 3.85 -2.33
N MET A 133 8.67 3.29 -2.45
CA MET A 133 7.98 2.62 -1.35
C MET A 133 8.80 1.42 -0.84
N TYR A 134 9.23 0.52 -1.72
CA TYR A 134 10.00 -0.65 -1.29
C TYR A 134 11.39 -0.29 -0.77
N ASP A 135 12.08 0.70 -1.36
CA ASP A 135 13.35 1.19 -0.81
C ASP A 135 13.18 1.73 0.61
N ARG A 136 12.07 2.42 0.88
CA ARG A 136 11.72 2.87 2.23
C ARG A 136 11.44 1.71 3.18
N PHE A 137 10.67 0.70 2.75
CA PHE A 137 10.39 -0.48 3.58
C PHE A 137 11.69 -1.23 3.90
N LEU A 138 12.54 -1.43 2.90
CA LEU A 138 13.84 -2.08 3.05
C LEU A 138 14.79 -1.28 3.95
N ALA A 139 14.67 0.05 4.04
CA ALA A 139 15.46 0.85 4.97
C ALA A 139 14.93 0.80 6.43
N SER A 140 13.74 0.25 6.67
CA SER A 140 13.15 0.20 8.01
C SER A 140 13.94 -0.70 8.97
N PRO A 141 14.23 -0.26 10.21
CA PRO A 141 14.81 -1.11 11.25
C PRO A 141 14.01 -2.38 11.50
N LEU A 142 12.68 -2.31 11.33
CA LEU A 142 11.81 -3.49 11.41
C LEU A 142 12.25 -4.54 10.38
N VAL A 143 12.28 -4.19 9.10
CA VAL A 143 12.63 -5.13 8.01
C VAL A 143 14.11 -5.57 8.08
N GLN A 144 14.98 -4.80 8.73
CA GLN A 144 16.37 -5.18 8.95
C GLN A 144 16.58 -6.18 10.10
N ASP A 145 15.60 -6.38 10.98
CA ASP A 145 15.66 -7.41 12.02
C ASP A 145 15.74 -8.81 11.36
N PRO A 146 16.74 -9.65 11.70
CA PRO A 146 16.92 -10.98 11.10
C PRO A 146 15.68 -11.87 11.13
N LYS A 147 14.75 -11.66 12.08
CA LYS A 147 13.50 -12.42 12.15
C LYS A 147 12.55 -12.19 10.95
N TYR A 148 12.75 -11.11 10.18
CA TYR A 148 11.94 -10.75 9.02
C TYR A 148 12.72 -10.88 7.69
N THR A 149 13.67 -11.82 7.62
CA THR A 149 14.49 -12.07 6.43
C THR A 149 13.65 -12.47 5.20
N ASP A 150 12.54 -13.17 5.40
CA ASP A 150 11.57 -13.52 4.36
C ASP A 150 10.88 -12.26 3.79
N LEU A 151 10.47 -11.33 4.66
CA LEU A 151 9.86 -10.06 4.26
C LEU A 151 10.86 -9.17 3.50
N LYS A 152 12.11 -9.11 3.97
CA LYS A 152 13.19 -8.42 3.27
C LYS A 152 13.44 -9.00 1.87
N THR A 153 13.40 -10.32 1.74
CA THR A 153 13.50 -11.02 0.44
C THR A 153 12.33 -10.64 -0.47
N LEU A 154 11.10 -10.69 0.05
CA LEU A 154 9.89 -10.35 -0.68
C LEU A 154 9.95 -8.90 -1.23
N PHE A 155 10.20 -7.92 -0.38
CA PHE A 155 10.27 -6.51 -0.80
C PHE A 155 11.44 -6.24 -1.76
N THR A 156 12.56 -6.97 -1.62
CA THR A 156 13.65 -6.89 -2.59
C THR A 156 13.23 -7.39 -3.96
N ASN A 157 12.50 -8.51 -4.02
CA ASN A 157 12.02 -9.09 -5.27
C ASN A 157 11.00 -8.17 -5.96
N LEU A 158 10.02 -7.65 -5.20
CA LEU A 158 9.00 -6.74 -5.72
C LEU A 158 9.63 -5.45 -6.27
N ARG A 159 10.54 -4.81 -5.52
CA ARG A 159 11.30 -3.65 -6.02
C ARG A 159 12.06 -3.94 -7.31
N ASN A 160 12.69 -5.12 -7.40
CA ASN A 160 13.45 -5.48 -8.59
C ASN A 160 12.51 -5.73 -9.79
N ALA A 161 11.32 -6.26 -9.56
CA ALA A 161 10.29 -6.35 -10.60
C ALA A 161 9.86 -4.97 -11.08
N SER A 162 9.57 -4.03 -10.16
CA SER A 162 9.26 -2.64 -10.52
C SER A 162 10.37 -1.96 -11.31
N LYS A 163 11.64 -2.23 -11.00
CA LYS A 163 12.78 -1.75 -11.82
C LYS A 163 12.75 -2.28 -13.24
N ASN A 164 12.40 -3.56 -13.43
CA ASN A 164 12.26 -4.15 -14.76
C ASN A 164 11.08 -3.54 -15.53
N HIS A 165 9.95 -3.32 -14.85
CA HIS A 165 8.78 -2.66 -15.43
C HIS A 165 9.10 -1.22 -15.85
N LEU A 166 9.78 -0.46 -14.98
CA LEU A 166 10.21 0.91 -15.25
C LEU A 166 11.02 1.00 -16.54
N GLU A 167 12.00 0.12 -16.71
CA GLU A 167 12.81 0.09 -17.93
C GLU A 167 11.98 -0.32 -19.16
N ALA A 168 11.02 -1.24 -19.00
CA ALA A 168 10.09 -1.59 -20.08
C ALA A 168 9.21 -0.40 -20.51
N PHE A 169 8.72 0.41 -19.56
CA PHE A 169 7.94 1.62 -19.85
C PHE A 169 8.80 2.70 -20.52
N LYS A 170 9.98 3.01 -19.97
CA LYS A 170 10.92 3.97 -20.58
C LYS A 170 11.28 3.60 -22.02
N ASN A 171 11.51 2.32 -22.28
CA ASN A 171 11.81 1.83 -23.62
C ASN A 171 10.66 2.06 -24.62
N GLN A 172 9.40 1.99 -24.19
CA GLN A 172 8.28 2.37 -25.06
C GLN A 172 8.15 3.88 -25.20
N LEU A 173 8.34 4.63 -24.12
CA LEU A 173 8.22 6.09 -24.14
C LEU A 173 9.25 6.73 -25.08
N ASN A 174 10.47 6.18 -25.16
CA ASN A 174 11.53 6.61 -26.08
C ASN A 174 11.19 6.41 -27.58
N ARG A 175 10.05 5.81 -27.90
CA ARG A 175 9.58 5.60 -29.28
C ARG A 175 8.55 6.64 -29.73
N PHE A 176 8.15 7.55 -28.84
CA PHE A 176 7.35 8.74 -29.16
C PHE A 176 8.27 9.92 -29.44
#